data_AF-A0A3D3WF21-F1
#
_entry.id   AF-A0A3D3WF21-F1
#
_cell.length_a   1.000
_cell.length_b   1.000
_cell.length_c   1.000
_cell.angle_alpha   90.00
_cell.angle_beta   90.00
_cell.angle_gamma   90.00
#
_symmetry.space_group_name_H-M   'P 1'
#
loop_
_entity.id
_entity.type
_entity.pdbx_description
1 polymer ?
#
loop_
_entity_poly.entity_id
_entity_poly.type
_entity_poly.pdbx_seq_one_letter_code
_entity_poly.pdbx_strand_id
1 'polypeptide(L)' 'CPDASPILSKTDVKGLYFNCGWGTGGFKATPGSGHVFADLIANDRPNSIAAPYALDRFQTGLLIDEHGAAGVAH' A
#
# COMPACT_ATOMS: atom_id res chain seq x y z
N CYS A 1 -9.71 -1.09 3.11
CA CYS A 1 -8.96 0.10 3.62
C CYS A 1 -9.93 1.27 3.61
N PRO A 2 -9.88 2.22 4.56
CA PRO A 2 -10.82 3.35 4.60
C PRO A 2 -10.78 4.27 3.36
N ASP A 3 -9.72 4.20 2.56
CA ASP A 3 -9.55 4.95 1.30
C ASP A 3 -9.59 4.04 0.06
N ALA A 4 -9.93 2.76 0.21
CA ALA A 4 -9.88 1.74 -0.85
C ALA A 4 -8.48 1.51 -1.49
N SER A 5 -7.41 2.07 -0.93
CA SER A 5 -6.03 1.92 -1.40
C SER A 5 -5.20 0.94 -0.57
N PRO A 6 -4.18 0.27 -1.16
CA PRO A 6 -3.35 -0.70 -0.44
C PRO A 6 -2.44 -0.05 0.62
N ILE A 7 -1.87 -0.87 1.49
CA ILE A 7 -0.80 -0.49 2.42
C ILE A 7 0.46 -1.24 2.01
N LEU A 8 1.48 -0.48 1.62
CA LEU A 8 2.83 -0.94 1.30
C LEU A 8 3.80 -0.13 2.17
N SER A 9 4.09 -0.62 3.36
CA SER A 9 4.68 0.22 4.40
C SER A 9 5.73 -0.51 5.23
N LYS A 10 6.72 0.26 5.69
CA LYS A 10 7.47 -0.08 6.91
C LYS A 10 6.54 -0.05 8.12
N THR A 11 6.98 -0.68 9.20
CA THR A 11 6.38 -0.54 10.52
C THR A 11 7.43 0.02 11.49
N ASP A 12 6.98 0.43 12.68
CA ASP A 12 7.90 0.84 13.76
C ASP A 12 8.69 -0.36 14.32
N VAL A 13 8.32 -1.58 13.95
CA VAL A 13 9.05 -2.81 14.28
C VAL A 13 10.09 -3.08 13.19
N LYS A 14 11.37 -3.03 13.56
CA LYS A 14 12.49 -3.28 12.65
C LYS A 14 12.38 -4.66 12.00
N GLY A 15 12.46 -4.69 10.66
CA GLY A 15 12.39 -5.93 9.87
C GLY A 15 10.97 -6.44 9.62
N LEU A 16 9.92 -5.72 10.06
CA LEU A 16 8.53 -6.03 9.76
C LEU A 16 7.95 -5.01 8.77
N TYR A 17 7.32 -5.53 7.71
CA TYR A 17 6.75 -4.76 6.61
C TYR A 17 5.32 -5.22 6.33
N PHE A 18 4.47 -4.30 5.88
CA PHE A 18 3.09 -4.60 5.49
C PHE A 18 2.90 -4.50 3.98
N ASN A 19 2.29 -5.55 3.44
CA ASN A 19 1.67 -5.60 2.12
C ASN A 19 0.24 -6.13 2.30
N CYS A 20 -0.70 -5.22 2.51
CA CYS A 20 -2.09 -5.55 2.82
C CYS A 20 -3.05 -4.47 2.29
N GLY A 21 -4.33 -4.56 2.63
CA GLY A 21 -5.29 -3.49 2.31
C GLY A 21 -5.74 -3.42 0.84
N TRP A 22 -5.21 -4.27 -0.06
CA TRP A 22 -5.60 -4.36 -1.47
C TRP A 22 -7.10 -4.60 -1.73
N GLY A 23 -7.82 -5.10 -0.72
CA GLY A 23 -9.27 -5.33 -0.80
C GLY A 23 -9.63 -6.16 -2.03
N THR A 24 -10.53 -5.60 -2.84
CA THR A 24 -11.08 -6.24 -4.05
C THR A 24 -10.19 -6.10 -5.28
N GLY A 25 -9.22 -5.18 -5.25
CA GLY A 25 -8.39 -4.83 -6.42
C GLY A 25 -7.06 -5.58 -6.52
N GLY A 26 -6.73 -6.46 -5.57
CA GLY A 26 -5.38 -7.03 -5.43
C GLY A 26 -4.89 -7.88 -6.59
N PHE A 27 -5.79 -8.60 -7.29
CA PHE A 27 -5.37 -9.55 -8.33
C PHE A 27 -4.60 -8.88 -9.48
N LYS A 28 -5.14 -7.78 -10.02
CA LYS A 28 -4.47 -7.02 -11.10
C LYS A 28 -3.11 -6.47 -10.67
N ALA A 29 -2.94 -6.21 -9.39
CA ALA A 29 -1.77 -5.53 -8.85
C ALA A 29 -0.64 -6.49 -8.47
N THR A 30 -0.86 -7.81 -8.52
CA THR A 30 0.09 -8.83 -8.04
C THR A 30 1.54 -8.59 -8.51
N PRO A 31 1.82 -8.37 -9.81
CA PRO A 31 3.20 -8.15 -10.26
C PRO A 31 3.79 -6.83 -9.73
N GLY A 32 3.01 -5.75 -9.78
CA GLY A 32 3.45 -4.43 -9.31
C GLY A 32 3.69 -4.42 -7.80
N SER A 33 2.77 -4.99 -7.04
CA SER A 33 2.84 -5.16 -5.57
C SER A 33 4.10 -5.93 -5.18
N GLY A 34 4.33 -7.10 -5.79
CA GLY A 34 5.53 -7.90 -5.52
C GLY A 34 6.82 -7.14 -5.85
N HIS A 35 6.86 -6.44 -6.98
CA HIS A 35 8.03 -5.68 -7.42
C HIS A 35 8.40 -4.55 -6.43
N VAL A 36 7.45 -3.70 -6.07
CA VAL A 36 7.73 -2.57 -5.17
C VAL A 36 7.91 -3.00 -3.72
N PHE A 37 7.24 -4.08 -3.30
CA PHE A 37 7.40 -4.62 -1.95
C PHE A 37 8.75 -5.30 -1.75
N ALA A 38 9.25 -6.02 -2.77
CA ALA A 38 10.61 -6.57 -2.75
C ALA A 38 11.67 -5.46 -2.65
N ASP A 39 11.53 -4.37 -3.42
CA ASP A 39 12.42 -3.21 -3.36
C ASP A 39 12.38 -2.52 -1.99
N LEU A 40 11.18 -2.38 -1.38
CA LEU A 40 11.00 -1.85 -0.03
C LEU A 40 11.78 -2.67 1.01
N ILE A 41 11.66 -3.99 0.97
CA ILE A 41 12.35 -4.90 1.91
C ILE A 41 13.86 -4.84 1.69
N ALA A 42 14.32 -4.89 0.44
CA ALA A 42 15.73 -4.93 0.11
C ALA A 42 16.49 -3.66 0.50
N ASN A 43 15.82 -2.50 0.41
CA ASN A 43 16.45 -1.19 0.66
C ASN A 43 16.03 -0.55 1.99
N ASP A 44 15.13 -1.17 2.76
CA ASP A 44 14.55 -0.64 3.99
C ASP A 44 13.99 0.81 3.83
N ARG A 45 13.50 1.13 2.63
CA ARG A 45 12.86 2.42 2.31
C ARG A 45 11.81 2.25 1.22
N PRO A 46 10.71 3.03 1.24
CA PRO A 46 9.80 3.05 0.11
C PRO A 46 10.48 3.69 -1.11
N ASN A 47 10.16 3.18 -2.30
CA ASN A 47 10.41 3.89 -3.56
C ASN A 47 9.24 4.84 -3.88
N SER A 48 9.36 5.59 -4.98
CA SER A 48 8.36 6.59 -5.37
C SER A 48 6.97 6.00 -5.65
N ILE A 49 6.87 4.71 -6.01
CA ILE A 49 5.59 4.05 -6.25
C ILE A 49 4.95 3.62 -4.92
N ALA A 50 5.73 3.05 -3.99
CA ALA A 50 5.23 2.57 -2.70
C ALA A 50 5.00 3.70 -1.69
N ALA A 51 5.75 4.81 -1.77
CA ALA A 51 5.74 5.88 -0.77
C ALA A 51 4.35 6.47 -0.46
N PRO A 52 3.46 6.74 -1.44
CA PRO A 52 2.12 7.23 -1.14
C PRO A 52 1.24 6.22 -0.37
N TYR A 53 1.56 4.93 -0.45
CA TYR A 53 0.80 3.84 0.17
C TYR A 53 1.32 3.43 1.55
N ALA A 54 2.15 4.27 2.18
CA ALA A 54 2.62 4.07 3.54
C ALA A 54 1.48 4.22 4.56
N LEU A 55 1.69 3.65 5.77
CA LEU A 55 0.67 3.61 6.83
C LEU A 55 0.42 5.01 7.44
N ASP A 56 1.42 5.87 7.42
CA ASP A 56 1.40 7.24 7.93
C ASP A 56 0.40 8.15 7.20
N ARG A 57 -0.03 7.80 5.98
CA ARG A 57 -1.05 8.56 5.24
C ARG A 57 -2.36 8.71 6.01
N PHE A 58 -2.70 7.76 6.89
CA PHE A 58 -3.87 7.84 7.75
C PHE A 58 -3.68 8.77 8.95
N GLN A 59 -2.43 9.07 9.32
CA GLN A 59 -2.10 10.07 10.34
C GLN A 59 -2.04 11.48 9.76
N THR A 60 -1.49 11.60 8.54
CA THR A 60 -1.34 12.90 7.85
C THR A 60 -2.61 13.36 7.14
N GLY A 61 -3.54 12.45 6.87
CA GLY A 61 -4.76 12.73 6.11
C GLY A 61 -4.55 12.76 4.58
N LEU A 62 -3.37 12.37 4.10
CA LEU A 62 -3.05 12.25 2.66
C LEU A 62 -3.64 10.96 2.07
N LEU A 63 -4.95 10.80 2.19
CA LEU A 63 -5.67 9.63 1.71
C LEU A 63 -5.63 9.53 0.18
N ILE A 64 -5.67 8.30 -0.34
CA ILE A 64 -5.75 8.01 -1.77
C ILE A 64 -7.10 7.34 -2.02
N ASP A 65 -8.13 8.14 -2.27
CA ASP A 65 -9.51 7.65 -2.41
C ASP A 65 -9.75 6.98 -3.76
N GLU A 66 -9.92 5.65 -3.75
CA GLU A 66 -10.21 4.84 -4.95
C GLU A 66 -11.58 4.16 -4.92
N HIS A 67 -12.52 4.56 -4.05
CA HIS A 67 -13.80 3.83 -3.87
C HIS A 67 -14.57 3.63 -5.19
N GLY A 68 -14.69 4.69 -6.00
CA GLY A 68 -15.35 4.60 -7.31
C GLY A 68 -14.60 3.73 -8.32
N ALA A 69 -13.26 3.80 -8.32
CA ALA A 69 -12.40 3.05 -9.24
C ALA A 69 -12.27 1.56 -8.85
N ALA A 70 -12.52 1.22 -7.58
CA ALA A 70 -12.47 -0.15 -7.08
C ALA A 70 -13.51 -1.06 -7.75
N GLY A 71 -14.61 -0.50 -8.28
CA GLY A 71 -15.58 -1.23 -9.12
C GLY A 71 -16.35 -2.35 -8.41
N VAL A 72 -16.38 -2.33 -7.08
CA VAL A 72 -17.10 -3.28 -6.21
C VAL A 72 -17.77 -2.47 -5.12
N ALA A 73 -19.01 -2.75 -4.75
CA ALA A 73 -19.68 -2.05 -3.64
C ALA A 73 -19.03 -2.39 -2.28
N HIS A 74 -18.96 -1.41 -1.38
CA HIS A 74 -18.39 -1.52 -0.03
C HIS A 74 -18.94 -0.43 0.89
#